data_AF-A0A523VIK3-F1
#
_entry.id   AF-A0A523VIK3-F1
#
_cell.length_a   1.000
_cell.length_b   1.000
_cell.length_c   1.000
_cell.angle_alpha   90.00
_cell.angle_beta   90.00
_cell.angle_gamma   90.00
#
_symmetry.space_group_name_H-M   'P 1'
#
loop_
_entity.id
_entity.type
_entity.pdbx_description
1 polymer ?
#
loop_
_entity_poly.entity_id
_entity_poly.type
_entity_poly.pdbx_seq_one_letter_code
_entity_poly.pdbx_strand_id
1 'polypeptide(L)'
;MEKKALFEPGDLVKTFTGDFGLVISGATFERIKRKVKQGRKPGHFFAPGCPENIDYLLKVPVFFEDGTYDIMKSMNIRKATEDCERKRSELEEMLKRVLDF
;
A
#
# COMPACT_ATOMS: atom_id res chain seq x y z
N MET A 1 9.75 1.10 23.88
CA MET A 1 10.10 1.87 22.67
C MET A 1 8.95 1.72 21.70
N GLU A 2 8.16 2.78 21.51
CA GLU A 2 7.16 2.80 20.43
C GLU A 2 7.91 2.72 19.09
N LYS A 3 7.53 1.76 18.24
CA LYS A 3 8.06 1.67 16.89
C LYS A 3 7.56 2.90 16.13
N LYS A 4 8.47 3.80 15.72
CA LYS A 4 8.13 4.93 14.84
C LYS A 4 7.70 4.37 13.48
N ALA A 5 6.41 4.42 13.18
CA ALA A 5 5.89 4.21 11.84
C ALA A 5 6.05 5.51 11.03
N LEU A 6 6.43 5.41 9.75
CA LEU A 6 6.48 6.55 8.82
C LEU A 6 5.15 6.71 8.06
N PHE A 7 4.41 5.61 7.94
CA PHE A 7 3.13 5.52 7.27
C PHE A 7 2.10 4.86 8.18
N GLU A 8 0.83 5.15 7.94
CA GLU A 8 -0.31 4.60 8.65
C GLU A 8 -1.33 4.04 7.64
N PRO A 9 -2.07 2.97 7.99
CA PRO A 9 -3.19 2.53 7.18
C PRO A 9 -4.18 3.67 6.89
N GLY A 10 -4.53 3.84 5.62
CA GLY A 10 -5.35 4.95 5.13
C GLY A 10 -4.54 6.12 4.58
N ASP A 11 -3.23 6.18 4.79
CA ASP A 11 -2.39 7.18 4.12
C ASP A 11 -2.49 7.00 2.60
N LEU A 12 -2.79 8.09 1.90
CA LEU A 12 -2.62 8.16 0.46
C LEU A 12 -1.14 8.40 0.15
N VAL A 13 -0.57 7.57 -0.73
CA VAL A 13 0.82 7.67 -1.17
C VAL A 13 0.92 7.74 -2.68
N LYS A 14 2.02 8.33 -3.15
CA LYS A 14 2.41 8.35 -4.55
C LYS A 14 3.78 7.69 -4.71
N THR A 15 3.92 6.82 -5.70
CA THR A 15 5.23 6.24 -6.05
C THR A 15 6.10 7.28 -6.75
N PHE A 16 7.40 7.02 -6.84
CA PHE A 16 8.30 7.88 -7.64
C PHE A 16 7.95 7.88 -9.14
N THR A 17 7.28 6.84 -9.66
CA THR A 17 6.80 6.77 -11.05
C THR A 17 5.49 7.52 -11.26
N GLY A 18 4.84 7.94 -10.18
CA GLY A 18 3.64 8.78 -10.20
C GLY A 18 2.33 8.05 -9.93
N ASP A 19 2.37 6.73 -9.67
CA ASP A 19 1.17 5.92 -9.38
C ASP A 19 0.64 6.25 -7.99
N PHE A 20 -0.69 6.36 -7.86
CA PHE A 20 -1.34 6.52 -6.56
C PHE A 20 -1.67 5.18 -5.93
N GLY A 21 -1.51 5.11 -4.60
CA GLY A 21 -1.89 3.96 -3.81
C GLY A 21 -2.28 4.32 -2.39
N LEU A 22 -3.02 3.42 -1.76
CA LEU A 22 -3.51 3.52 -0.40
C LEU A 22 -2.70 2.57 0.49
N VAL A 23 -2.13 3.08 1.58
CA VAL A 23 -1.49 2.23 2.60
C VAL A 23 -2.58 1.42 3.30
N ILE A 24 -2.41 0.11 3.38
CA ILE A 24 -3.42 -0.79 3.96
C ILE A 24 -2.95 -1.43 5.25
N SER A 25 -3.87 -1.84 6.12
CA SER A 25 -3.49 -2.56 7.34
C SER A 25 -2.98 -3.97 7.03
N GLY A 26 -2.18 -4.56 7.93
CA GLY A 26 -1.72 -5.94 7.82
C GLY A 26 -2.87 -6.94 7.67
N ALA A 27 -3.97 -6.75 8.41
CA ALA A 27 -5.17 -7.58 8.27
C ALA A 27 -5.82 -7.45 6.87
N THR A 28 -5.83 -6.24 6.31
CA THR A 28 -6.33 -5.99 4.95
C THR A 28 -5.41 -6.64 3.91
N PHE A 29 -4.11 -6.46 4.06
CA PHE A 29 -3.08 -7.09 3.24
C PHE A 29 -3.25 -8.61 3.18
N GLU A 30 -3.40 -9.26 4.34
CA GLU A 30 -3.64 -10.70 4.45
C GLU A 30 -4.92 -11.14 3.71
N ARG A 31 -5.96 -10.30 3.65
CA ARG A 31 -7.19 -10.59 2.92
C ARG A 31 -6.99 -10.43 1.42
N ILE A 32 -6.40 -9.32 0.97
CA ILE A 32 -6.29 -9.02 -0.47
C ILE A 32 -5.23 -9.86 -1.16
N LYS A 33 -4.17 -10.29 -0.48
CA LYS A 33 -3.07 -11.05 -1.11
C LYS A 33 -3.50 -12.39 -1.73
N ARG A 34 -4.65 -12.92 -1.31
CA ARG A 34 -5.26 -14.14 -1.88
C ARG A 34 -6.21 -13.88 -3.05
N LYS A 35 -6.64 -12.63 -3.24
CA LYS A 35 -7.68 -12.22 -4.20
C LYS A 35 -7.16 -11.36 -5.33
N VAL A 36 -6.10 -10.59 -5.03
CA VAL A 36 -5.54 -9.57 -5.89
C VAL A 36 -4.18 -10.02 -6.36
N LYS A 37 -3.83 -9.68 -7.60
CA LYS A 37 -2.50 -9.94 -8.15
C LYS A 37 -1.48 -8.95 -7.59
N GLN A 38 -0.28 -9.44 -7.28
CA GLN A 38 0.85 -8.58 -6.99
C GLN A 38 1.32 -7.83 -8.26
N GLY A 39 1.43 -6.51 -8.18
CA GLY A 39 1.78 -5.64 -9.32
C GLY A 39 3.25 -5.71 -9.72
N ARG A 40 4.15 -5.91 -8.75
CA ARG A 40 5.62 -5.84 -8.90
C ARG A 40 6.10 -4.46 -9.34
N LYS A 41 5.47 -3.39 -8.83
CA LYS A 41 5.79 -2.00 -9.18
C LYS A 41 7.25 -1.66 -8.86
N PRO A 42 7.89 -0.75 -9.63
CA PRO A 42 9.24 -0.29 -9.33
C PRO A 42 9.36 0.20 -7.89
N GLY A 43 10.38 -0.28 -7.17
CA GLY A 43 10.59 0.06 -5.77
C GLY A 43 9.82 -0.78 -4.75
N HIS A 44 9.08 -1.81 -5.20
CA HIS A 44 8.56 -2.85 -4.31
C HIS A 44 9.68 -3.60 -3.58
N PHE A 45 9.32 -4.22 -2.46
CA PHE A 45 10.18 -5.06 -1.67
C PHE A 45 10.30 -6.43 -2.35
N PHE A 46 11.48 -6.70 -2.92
CA PHE A 46 11.83 -7.98 -3.53
C PHE A 46 12.77 -8.73 -2.59
N ALA A 47 12.24 -9.65 -1.78
CA ALA A 47 13.07 -10.56 -0.98
C ALA A 47 12.41 -11.95 -0.95
N PRO A 48 12.76 -12.84 -1.89
CA PRO A 48 12.22 -14.20 -1.91
C PRO A 48 12.54 -14.92 -0.59
N GLY A 49 11.52 -15.51 0.04
CA GLY A 49 11.64 -16.26 1.30
C GLY A 49 11.73 -15.43 2.59
N CYS A 50 11.62 -14.10 2.52
CA CYS A 50 11.61 -13.25 3.72
C CYS A 50 10.18 -13.06 4.24
N PRO A 51 9.92 -13.20 5.55
CA PRO A 51 8.61 -12.91 6.12
C PRO A 51 8.15 -11.49 5.75
N GLU A 52 6.86 -11.37 5.42
CA GLU A 52 6.14 -10.11 5.19
C GLU A 52 5.96 -9.38 6.54
N ASN A 53 7.07 -9.08 7.23
CA ASN A 53 7.08 -8.37 8.50
C ASN A 53 6.82 -6.88 8.23
N ILE A 54 5.55 -6.56 8.00
CA ILE A 54 5.05 -5.20 7.76
C ILE A 54 5.34 -4.37 9.02
N ASP A 55 6.10 -3.30 8.83
CA ASP A 55 6.53 -2.41 9.91
C ASP A 55 6.12 -0.95 9.66
N TYR A 56 5.56 -0.64 8.49
CA TYR A 56 5.16 0.70 8.04
C TYR A 56 6.29 1.75 8.11
N LEU A 57 7.54 1.30 8.19
CA LEU A 57 8.73 2.13 8.22
C LEU A 57 9.66 1.81 7.05
N LEU A 58 9.88 0.53 6.78
CA LEU A 58 10.67 0.01 5.67
C LEU A 58 9.81 -0.79 4.70
N LYS A 59 8.84 -1.54 5.22
CA LYS A 59 7.93 -2.40 4.45
C LYS A 59 6.50 -1.90 4.63
N VAL A 60 5.99 -1.25 3.59
CA VAL A 60 4.69 -0.58 3.60
C VAL A 60 3.77 -1.25 2.59
N PRO A 61 2.72 -1.99 3.00
CA PRO A 61 1.77 -2.58 2.07
C PRO A 61 0.89 -1.48 1.44
N VAL A 62 0.81 -1.48 0.12
CA VAL A 62 0.06 -0.48 -0.65
C VAL A 62 -0.84 -1.16 -1.67
N PHE A 63 -2.10 -0.72 -1.72
CA PHE A 63 -3.08 -1.07 -2.75
C PHE A 63 -3.16 0.05 -3.78
N PHE A 64 -3.04 -0.27 -5.07
CA PHE A 64 -2.88 0.71 -6.14
C PHE A 64 -4.13 0.89 -6.99
N GLU A 65 -4.18 2.01 -7.70
CA GLU A 65 -5.31 2.39 -8.56
C GLU A 65 -5.56 1.47 -9.76
N ASP A 66 -4.59 0.64 -10.13
CA ASP A 66 -4.73 -0.43 -11.13
C ASP A 66 -5.34 -1.71 -10.55
N GLY A 67 -5.73 -1.69 -9.26
CA GLY A 67 -6.30 -2.82 -8.57
C GLY A 67 -5.29 -3.89 -8.16
N THR A 68 -3.99 -3.60 -8.19
CA THR A 68 -2.93 -4.50 -7.70
C THR A 68 -2.45 -4.11 -6.31
N TYR A 69 -1.65 -4.97 -5.67
CA TYR A 69 -0.96 -4.63 -4.43
C TYR A 69 0.56 -4.83 -4.57
N ASP A 70 1.32 -4.12 -3.75
CA ASP A 70 2.74 -4.40 -3.49
C ASP A 70 3.12 -4.01 -2.05
N ILE A 71 4.16 -4.65 -1.51
CA ILE A 71 4.86 -4.13 -0.33
C ILE A 71 5.93 -3.18 -0.84
N MET A 72 5.83 -1.90 -0.53
CA MET A 72 6.75 -0.86 -0.99
C MET A 72 7.85 -0.59 0.01
N LYS A 73 9.05 -0.28 -0.49
CA LYS A 73 10.09 0.37 0.32
C LYS A 73 9.67 1.80 0.58
N SER A 74 9.75 2.25 1.83
CA SER A 74 9.39 3.62 2.22
C SER A 74 10.07 4.70 1.38
N MET A 75 11.34 4.52 1.02
CA MET A 75 12.08 5.48 0.18
C MET A 75 11.50 5.67 -1.25
N ASN A 76 10.65 4.75 -1.72
CA ASN A 76 10.08 4.76 -3.07
C ASN A 76 8.64 5.27 -3.14
N ILE A 77 8.07 5.65 -1.99
CA ILE A 77 6.74 6.22 -1.87
C ILE A 77 6.79 7.49 -1.02
N ARG A 78 5.87 8.42 -1.28
CA ARG A 78 5.71 9.65 -0.48
C ARG A 78 4.24 9.86 -0.16
N LYS A 79 3.93 10.43 1.00
CA LYS A 79 2.54 10.84 1.31
C LYS A 79 2.08 11.86 0.28
N ALA A 80 0.88 11.68 -0.25
CA ALA A 80 0.23 12.65 -1.13
C ALA A 80 -0.36 13.80 -0.30
N THR A 81 -0.56 14.96 -0.92
CA THR A 81 -1.12 16.15 -0.27
C THR A 81 -2.64 16.07 -0.15
N GLU A 82 -3.21 16.95 0.69
CA GLU A 82 -4.65 17.05 0.95
C GLU A 82 -5.50 17.31 -0.32
N ASP A 83 -4.93 17.94 -1.37
CA ASP A 83 -5.63 18.12 -2.66
C ASP A 83 -5.99 16.79 -3.36
N CYS A 84 -5.48 15.66 -2.87
CA CYS A 84 -5.72 14.34 -3.41
C CYS A 84 -6.82 13.55 -2.67
N GLU A 85 -7.61 14.16 -1.78
CA GLU A 85 -8.67 13.47 -1.03
C GLU A 85 -9.66 12.70 -1.93
N ARG A 86 -10.04 13.26 -3.10
CA ARG A 86 -10.89 12.52 -4.07
C ARG A 86 -10.27 11.18 -4.48
N LYS A 87 -8.96 11.16 -4.71
CA LYS A 87 -8.23 9.95 -5.12
C LYS A 87 -8.16 8.93 -3.99
N ARG A 88 -8.03 9.40 -2.75
CA ARG A 88 -8.12 8.54 -1.57
C ARG A 88 -9.48 7.87 -1.48
N SER A 89 -10.57 8.62 -1.60
CA SER A 89 -11.93 8.06 -1.56
C SER A 89 -12.16 7.02 -2.66
N GLU A 90 -11.72 7.28 -3.89
CA GLU A 90 -11.81 6.32 -5.01
C GLU A 90 -11.08 5.00 -4.72
N LEU A 91 -9.88 5.08 -4.15
CA LEU A 91 -9.10 3.91 -3.76
C LEU A 91 -9.73 3.14 -2.61
N GLU A 92 -10.29 3.84 -1.61
CA GLU A 92 -11.01 3.23 -0.50
C GLU A 92 -12.26 2.47 -0.97
N GLU A 93 -13.05 3.06 -1.89
CA GLU A 93 -14.20 2.39 -2.50
C GLU A 93 -13.80 1.18 -3.34
N MET A 94 -12.71 1.28 -4.09
CA MET A 94 -12.20 0.14 -4.85
C MET A 94 -11.73 -0.99 -3.92
N LEU A 95 -11.04 -0.65 -2.83
CA LEU A 95 -10.59 -1.62 -1.84
C LEU A 95 -11.77 -2.31 -1.14
N LYS A 96 -12.83 -1.58 -0.78
CA LYS A 96 -14.07 -2.17 -0.22
C LYS A 96 -14.66 -3.21 -1.17
N ARG A 97 -14.82 -2.86 -2.45
CA ARG A 97 -15.29 -3.80 -3.48
C ARG A 97 -14.41 -5.04 -3.57
N VAL A 98 -13.09 -4.96 -3.42
CA VAL A 98 -12.23 -6.16 -3.41
C VAL A 98 -12.45 -7.02 -2.15
N LEU A 99 -12.74 -6.40 -1.01
CA LEU A 99 -12.87 -7.09 0.28
C LEU A 99 -14.22 -7.78 0.47
N ASP A 100 -15.28 -7.26 -0.16
CA ASP A 100 -16.68 -7.71 -0.01
C ASP A 100 -17.05 -8.88 -0.94
N PHE A 101 -16.19 -9.23 -1.90
CA PHE A 101 -16.29 -10.48 -2.69
C PHE A 101 -15.66 -11.66 -1.94
#